data_AF-A0A1V4LYQ5-F1
#
_entry.id   AF-A0A1V4LYQ5-F1
#
_cell.length_a   1.000
_cell.length_b   1.000
_cell.length_c   1.000
_cell.angle_alpha   90.00
_cell.angle_beta   90.00
_cell.angle_gamma   90.00
#
_symmetry.space_group_name_H-M   'P 1'
#
loop_
_entity.id
_entity.type
_entity.pdbx_description
1 polymer ?
#
loop_
_entity_poly.entity_id
_entity_poly.type
_entity_poly.pdbx_seq_one_letter_code
_entity_poly.pdbx_strand_id
1 'polypeptide(L)'
;MHKKKSVKPFLVVTGVLLAAAINFPEYLMGSPATLKNLLITLGYLGMWIVIPTREFSPGGRFSFMLFWGGTLLIALVTAWVSVTGGSAVWAILPALPLLGPWYGLMFFASDYSVMAALVALFSLGMAVKGFSGFRKKDPGSNA
;
A
#
# COMPACT_ATOMS: atom_id res chain seq x y z
N MET A 1 24.61 -8.26 -23.02
CA MET A 1 23.84 -8.97 -21.97
C MET A 1 23.42 -7.95 -20.90
N HIS A 2 22.22 -7.35 -21.00
CA HIS A 2 21.75 -6.38 -20.00
C HIS A 2 21.33 -7.14 -18.73
N LYS A 3 22.09 -7.01 -17.64
CA LYS A 3 21.67 -7.53 -16.32
C LYS A 3 20.37 -6.81 -15.93
N LYS A 4 19.25 -7.53 -15.89
CA LYS A 4 18.00 -7.03 -15.30
C LYS A 4 18.29 -6.67 -13.84
N LYS A 5 18.09 -5.40 -13.48
CA LYS A 5 18.20 -4.95 -12.09
C LYS A 5 16.99 -5.51 -11.33
N SER A 6 17.17 -6.66 -10.67
CA SER A 6 16.15 -7.17 -9.76
C SER A 6 15.95 -6.16 -8.64
N VAL A 7 14.72 -5.66 -8.48
CA VAL A 7 14.33 -4.97 -7.25
C VAL A 7 14.58 -5.93 -6.09
N LYS A 8 15.38 -5.51 -5.11
CA LYS A 8 15.68 -6.33 -3.93
C LYS A 8 14.45 -6.30 -3.01
N PRO A 9 13.74 -7.42 -2.79
CA PRO A 9 12.51 -7.45 -1.98
C PRO A 9 12.71 -6.87 -0.58
N PHE A 10 13.91 -7.05 -0.02
CA PHE A 10 14.35 -6.44 1.23
C PHE A 10 14.14 -4.92 1.27
N LEU A 11 14.49 -4.20 0.20
CA LEU A 11 14.35 -2.73 0.16
C LEU A 11 12.89 -2.28 0.25
N VAL A 12 11.98 -3.05 -0.37
CA VAL A 12 10.54 -2.77 -0.34
C VAL A 12 10.02 -2.98 1.07
N VAL A 13 10.30 -4.14 1.66
CA VAL A 13 9.88 -4.48 3.03
C VAL A 13 10.41 -3.45 4.02
N THR A 14 11.70 -3.12 3.97
CA THR A 14 12.30 -2.10 4.82
C THR A 14 11.65 -0.74 4.62
N GLY A 15 11.36 -0.35 3.37
CA GLY A 15 10.67 0.90 3.07
C GLY A 15 9.26 0.97 3.68
N VAL A 16 8.48 -0.11 3.58
CA VAL A 16 7.14 -0.19 4.21
C VAL A 16 7.26 -0.08 5.73
N LEU A 17 8.16 -0.84 6.34
CA LEU A 17 8.33 -0.86 7.80
C LEU A 17 8.83 0.49 8.34
N LEU A 18 9.77 1.15 7.65
CA LEU A 18 10.23 2.48 8.03
C LEU A 18 9.12 3.52 7.91
N ALA A 19 8.38 3.53 6.80
CA ALA A 19 7.27 4.46 6.62
C ALA A 19 6.18 4.24 7.69
N ALA A 20 5.87 2.98 8.01
CA ALA A 20 4.95 2.63 9.09
C ALA A 20 5.51 3.13 10.43
N ALA A 21 6.74 2.77 10.79
CA ALA A 21 7.34 3.15 12.08
C ALA A 21 7.41 4.67 12.29
N ILE A 22 7.69 5.45 11.23
CA ILE A 22 7.79 6.90 11.33
C ILE A 22 6.42 7.58 11.45
N ASN A 23 5.39 7.07 10.77
CA ASN A 23 4.03 7.63 10.83
C ASN A 23 3.19 7.07 11.98
N PHE A 24 3.60 5.93 12.56
CA PHE A 24 2.81 5.18 13.52
C PHE A 24 2.46 5.95 14.80
N PRO A 25 3.38 6.70 15.45
CA PRO A 25 3.04 7.42 16.67
C PRO A 25 1.89 8.39 16.45
N GLU A 26 1.96 9.20 15.39
CA GLU A 26 0.93 10.19 15.08
C GLU A 26 -0.37 9.54 14.58
N TYR A 27 -0.27 8.45 13.82
CA TYR A 27 -1.41 7.66 13.38
C TYR A 27 -2.21 7.09 14.57
N LEU A 28 -1.52 6.52 15.56
CA LEU A 28 -2.16 5.88 16.72
C LEU A 28 -2.72 6.90 17.70
N MET A 29 -2.04 8.03 17.87
CA MET A 29 -2.48 9.11 18.77
C MET A 29 -3.59 9.98 18.17
N GLY A 30 -3.92 9.80 16.87
CA GLY A 30 -4.90 10.63 16.18
C GLY A 30 -4.49 12.10 16.12
N SER A 31 -3.20 12.40 16.18
CA SER A 31 -2.72 13.77 16.07
C SER A 31 -3.01 14.34 14.66
N PRO A 32 -2.85 15.65 14.44
CA PRO A 32 -2.81 16.19 13.09
C PRO A 32 -1.56 15.72 12.34
N ALA A 33 -1.70 15.34 11.06
CA ALA A 33 -0.55 14.99 10.24
C ALA A 33 0.29 16.23 9.93
N THR A 34 1.61 16.06 9.97
CA THR A 34 2.59 17.12 9.69
C THR A 34 3.20 16.99 8.30
N LEU A 35 3.96 18.01 7.87
CA LEU A 35 4.73 17.95 6.63
C LEU A 35 5.69 16.73 6.59
N LYS A 36 6.25 16.34 7.74
CA LYS A 36 7.07 15.12 7.86
C LYS A 36 6.28 13.89 7.44
N ASN A 37 5.06 13.73 7.96
CA ASN A 37 4.23 12.57 7.65
C ASN A 37 3.87 12.54 6.16
N LEU A 38 3.54 13.70 5.58
CA LEU A 38 3.27 13.84 4.15
C LEU A 38 4.47 13.39 3.31
N LEU A 39 5.68 13.86 3.61
CA LEU A 39 6.89 13.49 2.86
C LEU A 39 7.18 11.99 2.92
N ILE A 40 6.97 11.36 4.09
CA ILE A 40 7.11 9.91 4.26
C ILE A 40 6.09 9.16 3.41
N THR A 41 4.83 9.58 3.44
CA THR A 41 3.78 9.01 2.60
C THR A 41 4.08 9.16 1.12
N LEU A 42 4.53 10.35 0.66
CA LEU A 42 4.92 10.56 -0.73
C LEU A 42 6.10 9.68 -1.15
N GLY A 43 7.11 9.52 -0.30
CA GLY A 43 8.24 8.60 -0.54
C GLY A 43 7.78 7.15 -0.64
N TYR A 44 6.87 6.73 0.25
CA TYR A 44 6.24 5.41 0.22
C TYR A 44 5.46 5.18 -1.10
N LEU A 45 4.66 6.15 -1.55
CA LEU A 45 3.94 6.07 -2.82
C LEU A 45 4.88 6.02 -4.02
N GLY A 46 5.90 6.89 -4.02
CA GLY A 46 6.92 6.95 -5.07
C GLY A 46 7.62 5.61 -5.25
N MET A 47 8.02 4.97 -4.14
CA MET A 47 8.60 3.63 -4.15
C MET A 47 7.69 2.61 -4.86
N TRP A 48 6.40 2.60 -4.58
CA TRP A 48 5.47 1.65 -5.19
C TRP A 48 5.19 1.90 -6.67
N ILE A 49 5.19 3.17 -7.09
CA ILE A 49 5.01 3.55 -8.49
C ILE A 49 6.19 3.06 -9.35
N VAL A 50 7.42 3.25 -8.88
CA VAL A 50 8.63 2.93 -9.66
C VAL A 50 8.94 1.43 -9.74
N ILE A 51 8.33 0.60 -8.90
CA ILE A 51 8.55 -0.85 -8.92
C ILE A 51 7.91 -1.48 -10.19
N PRO A 52 8.72 -2.12 -11.06
CA PRO A 52 8.22 -2.76 -12.28
C PRO A 52 7.61 -4.12 -11.94
N THR A 53 6.32 -4.15 -11.63
CA THR A 53 5.57 -5.37 -11.24
C THR A 53 5.65 -6.50 -12.29
N ARG A 54 5.87 -6.18 -13.57
CA ARG A 54 6.09 -7.15 -14.65
C ARG A 54 7.31 -8.05 -14.42
N GLU A 55 8.30 -7.58 -13.67
CA GLU A 55 9.56 -8.30 -13.43
C GLU A 55 9.47 -9.23 -12.21
N PHE A 56 8.35 -9.19 -11.49
CA PHE A 56 8.12 -10.09 -10.37
C PHE A 56 7.94 -11.53 -10.84
N SER A 57 8.50 -12.46 -10.07
CA SER A 57 8.17 -13.89 -10.18
C SER A 57 6.68 -14.11 -9.91
N PRO A 58 6.09 -15.24 -10.34
CA PRO A 58 4.69 -15.56 -10.04
C PRO A 58 4.35 -15.44 -8.55
N GLY A 59 5.22 -15.95 -7.67
CA GLY A 59 5.09 -15.80 -6.21
C GLY A 59 5.16 -14.33 -5.76
N GLY A 60 6.11 -13.55 -6.29
CA GLY A 60 6.22 -12.12 -5.96
C GLY A 60 4.99 -11.30 -6.41
N ARG A 61 4.39 -11.66 -7.55
CA ARG A 61 3.13 -11.04 -8.01
C ARG A 61 1.96 -11.41 -7.11
N PHE A 62 1.88 -12.67 -6.69
CA PHE A 62 0.86 -13.11 -5.72
C PHE A 62 1.01 -12.36 -4.39
N SER A 63 2.21 -12.27 -3.83
CA SER A 63 2.47 -11.48 -2.62
C SER A 63 2.13 -10.00 -2.78
N PHE A 64 2.43 -9.41 -3.94
CA PHE A 64 2.06 -8.04 -4.25
C PHE A 64 0.54 -7.85 -4.31
N MET A 65 -0.19 -8.76 -4.96
CA MET A 65 -1.66 -8.72 -4.98
C MET A 65 -2.26 -8.92 -3.59
N LEU A 66 -1.70 -9.83 -2.77
CA LEU A 66 -2.14 -10.01 -1.38
C LEU A 66 -1.92 -8.76 -0.54
N PHE A 67 -0.76 -8.11 -0.68
CA PHE A 67 -0.45 -6.87 0.02
C PHE A 67 -1.46 -5.76 -0.33
N TRP A 68 -1.70 -5.54 -1.63
CA TRP A 68 -2.62 -4.50 -2.09
C TRP A 68 -4.09 -4.84 -1.85
N GLY A 69 -4.47 -6.11 -1.99
CA GLY A 69 -5.81 -6.59 -1.65
C GLY A 69 -6.09 -6.49 -0.15
N GLY A 70 -5.11 -6.81 0.69
CA GLY A 70 -5.19 -6.62 2.13
C GLY A 70 -5.29 -5.14 2.51
N THR A 71 -4.48 -4.28 1.89
CA THR A 71 -4.54 -2.82 2.11
C THR A 71 -5.91 -2.27 1.71
N LEU A 72 -6.45 -2.71 0.57
CA LEU A 72 -7.80 -2.36 0.13
C LEU A 72 -8.85 -2.81 1.15
N LEU A 73 -8.79 -4.05 1.61
CA LEU A 73 -9.73 -4.58 2.60
C LEU A 73 -9.71 -3.75 3.89
N ILE A 74 -8.52 -3.47 4.42
CA ILE A 74 -8.40 -2.68 5.65
C ILE A 74 -8.87 -1.24 5.45
N ALA A 75 -8.59 -0.62 4.29
CA ALA A 75 -9.12 0.70 3.97
C ALA A 75 -10.66 0.72 3.93
N LEU A 76 -11.30 -0.30 3.35
CA LEU A 76 -12.75 -0.43 3.35
C LEU A 76 -13.32 -0.62 4.76
N VAL A 77 -12.66 -1.43 5.60
CA VAL A 77 -13.04 -1.60 7.01
C VAL A 77 -12.92 -0.27 7.76
N THR A 78 -11.84 0.49 7.55
CA THR A 78 -11.67 1.82 8.15
C THR A 78 -12.79 2.77 7.71
N ALA A 79 -13.09 2.84 6.41
CA ALA A 79 -14.18 3.68 5.92
C ALA A 79 -15.53 3.27 6.54
N TRP A 80 -15.81 1.97 6.64
CA TRP A 80 -17.02 1.46 7.27
C TRP A 80 -17.11 1.86 8.75
N VAL A 81 -16.02 1.69 9.52
CA VAL A 81 -15.95 2.12 10.93
C VAL A 81 -16.17 3.63 11.05
N SER A 82 -15.53 4.44 10.21
CA SER A 82 -15.67 5.90 10.23
C SER A 82 -17.09 6.38 9.94
N VAL A 83 -17.82 5.71 9.05
CA VAL A 83 -19.20 6.08 8.69
C VAL A 83 -20.23 5.57 9.70
N THR A 84 -20.05 4.35 10.21
CA THR A 84 -21.08 3.67 11.04
C THR A 84 -20.84 3.80 12.55
N GLY A 85 -19.63 4.18 12.96
CA GLY A 85 -19.20 4.09 14.36
C GLY A 85 -19.00 2.65 14.85
N GLY A 86 -18.97 1.66 13.96
CA GLY A 86 -18.74 0.26 14.29
C GLY A 86 -17.35 0.00 14.90
N SER A 87 -17.15 -1.20 15.46
CA SER A 87 -15.87 -1.60 16.06
C SER A 87 -15.18 -2.69 15.25
N ALA A 88 -13.90 -2.50 14.95
CA ALA A 88 -13.06 -3.46 14.22
C ALA A 88 -11.70 -3.63 14.91
N VAL A 89 -11.69 -3.93 16.21
CA VAL A 89 -10.46 -4.11 17.02
C VAL A 89 -9.50 -5.13 16.41
N TRP A 90 -10.04 -6.19 15.81
CA TRP A 90 -9.26 -7.23 15.12
C TRP A 90 -8.42 -6.68 13.95
N ALA A 91 -8.82 -5.55 13.37
CA ALA A 91 -8.13 -4.92 12.24
C ALA A 91 -7.00 -3.97 12.67
N ILE A 92 -6.83 -3.69 13.96
CA ILE A 92 -5.79 -2.74 14.45
C ILE A 92 -4.39 -3.22 14.04
N LEU A 93 -4.03 -4.46 14.35
CA LEU A 93 -2.71 -5.01 14.04
C LEU A 93 -2.38 -5.00 12.54
N PRO A 94 -3.25 -5.48 11.63
CA PRO A 94 -2.97 -5.38 10.20
C PRO A 94 -3.04 -3.94 9.67
N ALA A 95 -3.80 -3.03 10.30
CA ALA A 95 -3.84 -1.63 9.89
C ALA A 95 -2.51 -0.90 10.08
N LEU A 96 -1.67 -1.32 11.03
CA LEU A 96 -0.41 -0.62 11.28
C LEU A 96 0.55 -0.63 10.07
N PRO A 97 0.94 -1.80 9.53
CA PRO A 97 1.82 -1.83 8.36
C PRO A 97 1.10 -1.46 7.07
N LEU A 98 -0.23 -1.61 6.98
CA LEU A 98 -0.97 -1.41 5.74
C LEU A 98 -1.49 0.02 5.57
N LEU A 99 -1.93 0.67 6.65
CA LEU A 99 -2.44 2.05 6.65
C LEU A 99 -1.48 3.06 7.27
N GLY A 100 -0.61 2.68 8.22
CA GLY A 100 0.34 3.60 8.85
C GLY A 100 1.16 4.44 7.85
N PRO A 101 1.74 3.86 6.79
CA PRO A 101 2.46 4.61 5.75
C PRO A 101 1.62 5.69 5.04
N TRP A 102 0.30 5.61 5.09
CA TRP A 102 -0.64 6.53 4.41
C TRP A 102 -1.05 7.74 5.23
N TYR A 103 -0.70 7.76 6.52
CA TYR A 103 -1.18 8.77 7.46
C TYR A 103 -0.86 10.22 7.04
N GLY A 104 0.21 10.45 6.26
CA GLY A 104 0.51 11.76 5.69
C GLY A 104 -0.58 12.34 4.78
N LEU A 105 -1.51 11.52 4.25
CA LEU A 105 -2.68 12.02 3.52
C LEU A 105 -3.64 12.81 4.40
N MET A 106 -3.63 12.56 5.72
CA MET A 106 -4.41 13.35 6.68
C MET A 106 -3.93 14.81 6.78
N PHE A 107 -2.81 15.15 6.14
CA PHE A 107 -2.36 16.54 5.99
C PHE A 107 -3.34 17.36 5.13
N PHE A 108 -4.00 16.71 4.16
CA PHE A 108 -5.02 17.33 3.30
C PHE A 108 -6.44 16.95 3.71
N ALA A 109 -6.62 15.74 4.24
CA ALA A 109 -7.91 15.22 4.67
C ALA A 109 -8.00 15.24 6.19
N SER A 110 -8.83 16.12 6.76
CA SER A 110 -9.13 16.09 8.19
C SER A 110 -10.07 14.93 8.59
N ASP A 111 -10.46 14.08 7.63
CA ASP A 111 -11.42 12.98 7.80
C ASP A 111 -10.81 11.64 7.38
N TYR A 112 -10.86 10.65 8.28
CA TYR A 112 -10.36 9.29 8.05
C TYR A 112 -11.07 8.56 6.91
N SER A 113 -12.34 8.87 6.64
CA SER A 113 -13.12 8.32 5.53
C SER A 113 -12.57 8.78 4.19
N VAL A 114 -12.14 10.04 4.09
CA VAL A 114 -11.51 10.58 2.88
C VAL A 114 -10.14 9.93 2.66
N MET A 115 -9.33 9.82 3.72
CA MET A 115 -8.06 9.08 3.65
C MET A 115 -8.31 7.64 3.20
N ALA A 116 -9.24 6.92 3.83
CA ALA A 116 -9.56 5.54 3.51
C ALA A 116 -10.02 5.37 2.05
N ALA A 117 -10.83 6.29 1.52
CA ALA A 117 -11.23 6.29 0.12
C ALA A 117 -10.03 6.44 -0.83
N LEU A 118 -9.10 7.35 -0.54
CA LEU A 118 -7.87 7.52 -1.33
C LEU A 118 -6.99 6.26 -1.30
N VAL A 119 -6.82 5.66 -0.12
CA VAL A 119 -6.06 4.41 0.04
C VAL A 119 -6.72 3.27 -0.73
N ALA A 120 -8.05 3.15 -0.67
CA ALA A 120 -8.81 2.14 -1.39
C ALA A 120 -8.64 2.28 -2.91
N LEU A 121 -8.78 3.50 -3.45
CA LEU A 121 -8.60 3.76 -4.88
C LEU A 121 -7.18 3.43 -5.35
N PHE A 122 -6.16 3.85 -4.61
CA PHE A 122 -4.78 3.52 -4.96
C PHE A 122 -4.53 2.02 -4.88
N SER A 123 -4.99 1.37 -3.82
CA SER A 123 -4.80 -0.06 -3.59
C SER A 123 -5.48 -0.90 -4.68
N LEU A 124 -6.67 -0.49 -5.12
CA LEU A 124 -7.37 -1.10 -6.26
C LEU A 124 -6.54 -0.96 -7.55
N GLY A 125 -6.05 0.25 -7.85
CA GLY A 125 -5.19 0.48 -9.02
C GLY A 125 -3.92 -0.39 -9.01
N MET A 126 -3.30 -0.54 -7.84
CA MET A 126 -2.13 -1.40 -7.69
C MET A 126 -2.47 -2.88 -7.80
N ALA A 127 -3.56 -3.36 -7.20
CA ALA A 127 -4.00 -4.74 -7.36
C ALA A 127 -4.26 -5.09 -8.85
N VAL A 128 -4.92 -4.19 -9.59
CA VAL A 128 -5.15 -4.33 -11.04
C VAL A 128 -3.83 -4.35 -11.82
N LYS A 129 -2.87 -3.46 -11.49
CA LYS A 129 -1.52 -3.47 -12.06
C LYS A 129 -0.85 -4.83 -11.85
N GLY A 130 -0.99 -5.43 -10.66
CA GLY A 130 -0.51 -6.77 -10.35
C GLY A 130 -1.14 -7.86 -11.22
N PHE A 131 -2.47 -7.80 -11.38
CA PHE A 131 -3.24 -8.76 -12.18
C PHE A 131 -2.90 -8.70 -13.68
N SER A 132 -2.78 -7.49 -14.24
CA SER A 132 -2.44 -7.29 -15.66
C SER A 132 -1.12 -7.95 -16.08
N GLY A 133 -0.19 -8.14 -15.13
CA GLY A 133 1.06 -8.86 -15.35
C GLY A 133 0.88 -10.34 -15.67
N PHE A 134 -0.16 -10.99 -15.14
CA PHE A 134 -0.45 -12.42 -15.41
C PHE A 134 -0.94 -12.66 -16.83
N ARG A 135 -1.61 -11.67 -17.44
CA ARG A 135 -2.28 -11.82 -18.74
C ARG A 135 -1.34 -11.76 -19.94
N LYS A 136 -0.04 -11.46 -19.75
CA LYS A 136 0.99 -11.45 -20.82
C LYS A 136 1.95 -12.64 -20.71
N LYS A 137 1.43 -13.83 -21.03
CA LYS A 137 2.09 -15.02 -21.60
C LYS A 137 0.99 -15.66 -22.47
N ASP A 138 1.06 -15.83 -23.79
CA ASP A 138 2.17 -15.93 -24.74
C ASP A 138 1.68 -15.53 -26.15
N PRO A 139 2.53 -14.91 -27.00
CA PRO A 139 2.39 -15.04 -28.46
C PRO A 139 3.53 -15.90 -29.05
N GLY A 140 3.99 -16.92 -28.32
CA GLY A 140 5.13 -17.73 -28.73
C GLY A 140 5.56 -18.80 -27.73
N SER A 141 4.60 -19.52 -27.13
CA SER A 141 4.88 -20.85 -26.58
C SER A 141 5.29 -21.75 -27.75
N ASN A 142 6.54 -21.63 -28.17
CA ASN A 142 7.15 -22.39 -29.24
C ASN A 142 7.21 -23.88 -28.85
N ALA A 143 6.75 -24.70 -29.79
CA ALA A 143 7.20 -26.05 -30.15
C ALA A 143 7.98 -26.87 -29.12
#